data_AF-E3KAW8-F1
#
_entry.id   AF-E3KAW8-F1
#
_cell.length_a   1.000
_cell.length_b   1.000
_cell.length_c   1.000
_cell.angle_alpha   90.00
_cell.angle_beta   90.00
_cell.angle_gamma   90.00
#
_symmetry.space_group_name_H-M   'P 1'
#
loop_
_entity.id
_entity.type
_entity.pdbx_description
1 polymer ?
#
loop_
_entity_poly.entity_id
_entity_poly.type
_entity_poly.pdbx_seq_one_letter_code
_entity_poly.pdbx_strand_id
1 'polypeptide(L)'
;MHFSNFSNMLSVIFMLLMVIACATGQYAPFECPNAYCVFEDRLTQPINYAFGPAGKPKIPLGDFVTCEHSKLPVGTPVNTCCDQSVGDVINRSHKDPLIVWYDDYNRHGCHEVPELSGPDI
;
A
#
# COMPACT_ATOMS: atom_id res chain seq x y z
N MET A 1 -9.54 16.13 -42.49
CA MET A 1 -9.84 15.05 -41.53
C MET A 1 -8.51 14.53 -40.96
N HIS A 2 -7.98 15.17 -39.91
CA HIS A 2 -6.68 14.78 -39.33
C HIS A 2 -6.60 14.96 -37.80
N PHE A 3 -7.73 15.34 -37.17
CA PHE A 3 -7.83 15.59 -35.73
C PHE A 3 -8.21 14.33 -34.93
N SER A 4 -8.84 13.35 -35.58
CA SER A 4 -9.36 12.14 -34.94
C SER A 4 -8.27 11.15 -34.53
N ASN A 5 -7.12 11.14 -35.21
CA ASN A 5 -6.03 10.21 -34.91
C ASN A 5 -5.22 10.61 -33.67
N PHE A 6 -5.02 11.92 -33.45
CA PHE A 6 -4.33 12.42 -32.26
C PHE A 6 -5.12 12.19 -30.97
N SER A 7 -6.44 12.39 -31.01
CA SER A 7 -7.31 12.17 -29.85
C SER A 7 -7.35 10.69 -29.43
N ASN A 8 -7.41 9.78 -30.40
CA ASN A 8 -7.35 8.34 -30.13
C ASN A 8 -5.97 7.91 -29.59
N MET A 9 -4.89 8.45 -30.14
CA MET A 9 -3.54 8.18 -29.63
C MET A 9 -3.34 8.67 -28.19
N LEU A 10 -3.81 9.89 -27.88
CA LEU A 10 -3.80 10.43 -26.51
C LEU A 10 -4.62 9.58 -25.54
N SER A 11 -5.79 9.12 -25.96
CA SER A 11 -6.65 8.24 -25.15
C SER A 11 -5.98 6.90 -24.86
N VAL A 12 -5.33 6.27 -25.85
CA VAL A 12 -4.57 5.03 -25.67
C VAL A 12 -3.41 5.24 -24.73
N ILE A 13 -2.66 6.34 -24.85
CA ILE A 13 -1.55 6.67 -23.94
C ILE A 13 -2.07 6.85 -22.51
N PHE A 14 -3.19 7.55 -22.32
CA PHE A 14 -3.78 7.77 -21.01
C PHE A 14 -4.25 6.46 -20.36
N MET A 15 -4.92 5.60 -21.14
CA MET A 15 -5.30 4.25 -20.70
C MET A 15 -4.07 3.40 -20.36
N LEU A 16 -3.00 3.47 -21.15
CA LEU A 16 -1.76 2.75 -20.88
C LEU A 16 -1.10 3.23 -19.59
N LEU A 17 -1.03 4.55 -19.38
CA LEU A 17 -0.48 5.15 -18.15
C LEU A 17 -1.29 4.77 -16.92
N MET A 18 -2.62 4.72 -17.03
CA MET A 18 -3.49 4.23 -15.96
C MET A 18 -3.28 2.74 -15.67
N VAL A 19 -3.09 1.91 -16.70
CA VAL A 19 -2.76 0.49 -16.54
C VAL A 19 -1.38 0.29 -15.92
N ILE A 20 -0.38 1.09 -16.34
CA ILE A 20 0.98 1.04 -15.78
C ILE A 20 0.97 1.47 -14.30
N ALA A 21 0.28 2.56 -13.95
CA ALA A 21 0.13 3.00 -12.57
C ALA A 21 -0.59 1.98 -11.68
N CYS A 22 -1.46 1.15 -12.27
CA CYS A 22 -2.15 0.05 -11.57
C CYS A 22 -1.26 -1.21 -11.46
N ALA A 23 -0.27 -1.39 -12.34
CA ALA A 23 0.61 -2.56 -12.39
C ALA A 23 1.93 -2.40 -11.62
N THR A 24 2.30 -1.18 -11.21
CA THR A 24 3.60 -0.88 -10.55
C THR A 24 3.56 -0.89 -9.03
N GLY A 25 2.54 -1.45 -8.38
CA GLY A 25 2.61 -1.81 -6.97
C GLY A 25 3.45 -3.07 -6.79
N GLN A 26 4.75 -3.01 -7.08
CA GLN A 26 5.67 -4.13 -6.87
C GLN A 26 6.06 -4.17 -5.40
N TYR A 27 5.15 -4.66 -4.56
CA TYR A 27 5.32 -4.73 -3.11
C TYR A 27 6.63 -5.39 -2.69
N ALA A 28 7.67 -4.59 -2.50
CA ALA A 28 8.96 -5.11 -2.08
C ALA A 28 8.86 -5.62 -0.63
N PRO A 29 9.59 -6.69 -0.30
CA PRO A 29 9.71 -7.14 1.08
C PRO A 29 10.30 -6.01 1.95
N PHE A 30 9.78 -5.86 3.16
CA PHE A 30 10.27 -4.91 4.15
C PHE A 30 10.32 -5.56 5.54
N GLU A 31 11.09 -4.97 6.45
CA GLU A 31 11.26 -5.48 7.81
C GLU A 31 11.20 -4.32 8.80
N CYS A 32 10.34 -4.45 9.82
CA CYS A 32 10.33 -3.57 10.99
C CYS A 32 9.59 -4.22 12.16
N PRO A 33 9.81 -3.72 13.40
CA PRO A 33 9.21 -4.32 14.60
C PRO A 33 7.67 -4.38 14.58
N ASN A 34 7.02 -3.32 14.08
CA ASN A 34 5.58 -3.28 13.86
C ASN A 34 5.32 -2.96 12.39
N ALA A 35 5.12 -4.00 11.58
CA ALA A 35 4.94 -3.91 10.14
C ALA A 35 3.46 -4.08 9.75
N TYR A 36 2.96 -3.18 8.92
CA TYR A 36 1.56 -3.15 8.49
C TYR A 36 1.45 -2.80 7.01
N CYS A 37 0.31 -3.16 6.43
CA CYS A 37 -0.14 -2.66 5.15
C CYS A 37 -1.19 -1.60 5.40
N VAL A 38 -0.98 -0.39 4.90
CA VAL A 38 -1.87 0.74 5.22
C VAL A 38 -2.36 1.39 3.96
N PHE A 39 -3.66 1.71 3.92
CA PHE A 39 -4.22 2.57 2.89
C PHE A 39 -4.62 3.92 3.50
N GLU A 40 -4.08 5.01 2.93
CA GLU A 40 -4.43 6.38 3.30
C GLU A 40 -5.72 6.82 2.56
N ASP A 41 -6.82 6.94 3.30
CA ASP A 41 -8.10 7.42 2.77
C ASP A 41 -8.19 8.95 2.85
N ARG A 42 -7.71 9.60 1.78
CA ARG A 42 -7.77 11.05 1.59
C ARG A 42 -9.18 11.59 1.29
N LEU A 43 -10.19 10.73 1.13
CA LEU A 43 -11.58 11.17 0.90
C LEU A 43 -12.30 11.52 2.22
N THR A 44 -11.67 11.25 3.36
CA THR A 44 -12.20 11.58 4.69
C THR A 44 -11.48 12.78 5.31
N GLN A 45 -12.21 13.54 6.14
CA GLN A 45 -11.65 14.61 6.95
C GLN A 45 -12.14 14.48 8.41
N PRO A 46 -11.23 14.28 9.39
CA PRO A 46 -9.78 14.12 9.23
C PRO A 46 -9.40 12.85 8.43
N ILE A 47 -8.18 12.79 7.90
CA ILE A 47 -7.70 11.65 7.10
C ILE A 47 -7.73 10.39 7.96
N ASN A 48 -8.17 9.28 7.35
CA ASN A 48 -8.16 7.96 7.95
C ASN A 48 -7.13 7.05 7.28
N TYR A 49 -6.61 6.11 8.07
CA TYR A 49 -5.71 5.07 7.65
C TYR A 49 -6.35 3.73 7.93
N ALA A 50 -6.52 2.92 6.88
CA ALA A 50 -7.00 1.55 7.00
C ALA A 50 -5.80 0.61 7.13
N PHE A 51 -5.66 0.00 8.30
CA PHE A 51 -4.59 -0.94 8.62
C PHE A 51 -5.01 -2.38 8.33
N GLY A 52 -4.12 -3.10 7.67
CA GLY A 52 -4.19 -4.53 7.41
C GLY A 52 -2.88 -5.22 7.76
N PRO A 53 -2.90 -6.54 7.97
CA PRO A 53 -1.71 -7.30 8.31
C PRO A 53 -0.74 -7.37 7.12
N ALA A 54 0.56 -7.20 7.40
CA ALA A 54 1.60 -7.56 6.45
C ALA A 54 1.80 -9.08 6.46
N GLY A 55 1.92 -9.67 5.26
CA GLY A 55 2.04 -11.12 5.09
C GLY A 55 3.49 -11.55 4.86
N LYS A 56 3.78 -12.83 5.05
CA LYS A 56 5.08 -13.38 4.60
C LYS A 56 5.13 -13.43 3.07
N PRO A 57 6.27 -13.10 2.44
CA PRO A 57 6.45 -13.27 1.01
C PRO A 57 6.37 -14.75 0.61
N LYS A 58 6.00 -15.02 -0.65
CA LYS A 58 5.93 -16.39 -1.20
C LYS A 58 7.27 -17.13 -1.12
N ILE A 59 8.36 -16.39 -1.32
CA ILE A 59 9.72 -16.89 -1.17
C ILE A 59 10.15 -16.53 0.26
N PRO A 60 10.53 -17.50 1.11
CA PRO A 60 10.95 -17.20 2.48
C PRO A 60 12.24 -16.36 2.47
N LEU A 61 12.12 -15.09 2.80
CA LEU A 61 13.23 -14.16 3.02
C LEU A 61 13.30 -13.84 4.51
N GLY A 62 13.65 -14.80 5.37
CA GLY A 62 13.78 -14.56 6.81
C GLY A 62 12.52 -13.97 7.46
N ASP A 63 12.70 -12.84 8.17
CA ASP A 63 11.65 -12.11 8.91
C ASP A 63 10.97 -11.01 8.09
N PHE A 64 11.29 -10.89 6.79
CA PHE A 64 10.68 -9.90 5.91
C PHE A 64 9.19 -10.20 5.68
N VAL A 65 8.43 -9.13 5.51
CA VAL A 65 7.01 -9.13 5.19
C VAL A 65 6.72 -8.33 3.93
N THR A 66 5.54 -8.51 3.35
CA THR A 66 5.11 -7.80 2.13
C THR A 66 3.61 -7.52 2.16
N CYS A 67 3.21 -6.47 1.45
CA CYS A 67 1.82 -6.13 1.20
C CYS A 67 1.27 -6.71 -0.12
N GLU A 68 2.05 -7.53 -0.85
CA GLU A 68 1.63 -8.20 -2.10
C GLU A 68 0.32 -8.97 -1.99
N HIS A 69 0.03 -9.47 -0.78
CA HIS A 69 -1.15 -10.29 -0.50
C HIS A 69 -2.13 -9.60 0.43
N SER A 70 -1.94 -8.31 0.70
CA SER A 70 -2.88 -7.54 1.49
C SER A 70 -4.22 -7.50 0.78
N LYS A 71 -5.27 -7.92 1.48
CA LYS A 71 -6.65 -7.95 0.99
C LYS A 71 -7.45 -6.78 1.55
N LEU A 72 -6.78 -5.68 1.88
CA LEU A 72 -7.47 -4.46 2.30
C LEU A 72 -8.55 -4.10 1.27
N PRO A 73 -9.78 -3.79 1.71
CA PRO A 73 -10.92 -3.71 0.81
C PRO A 73 -10.92 -2.44 -0.05
N VAL A 74 -9.99 -1.53 0.19
CA VAL A 74 -9.89 -0.22 -0.46
C VAL A 74 -8.45 0.12 -0.79
N GLY A 75 -8.26 0.59 -2.03
CA GLY A 75 -7.02 1.17 -2.53
C GLY A 75 -5.85 0.20 -2.70
N THR A 76 -4.70 0.78 -3.04
CA THR A 76 -3.41 0.09 -3.06
C THR A 76 -2.74 0.37 -1.72
N PRO A 77 -2.59 -0.62 -0.83
CA PRO A 77 -1.91 -0.40 0.44
C PRO A 77 -0.42 -0.15 0.23
N VAL A 78 0.18 0.60 1.15
CA VAL A 78 1.62 0.85 1.19
C VAL A 78 2.26 0.13 2.38
N ASN A 79 3.55 -0.17 2.24
CA ASN A 79 4.35 -0.74 3.32
C ASN A 79 4.51 0.32 4.41
N THR A 80 4.08 0.02 5.63
CA THR A 80 4.12 0.98 6.74
C THR A 80 4.77 0.35 7.97
N CYS A 81 5.64 1.11 8.60
CA CYS A 81 6.26 0.78 9.88
C CYS A 81 5.81 1.76 10.94
N CYS A 82 5.57 1.26 12.15
CA CYS A 82 5.24 2.09 13.30
C CYS A 82 6.19 1.81 14.47
N ASP A 83 6.54 2.86 15.21
CA ASP A 83 7.36 2.75 16.42
C ASP A 83 6.60 1.98 17.53
N GLN A 84 5.29 2.14 17.58
CA GLN A 84 4.40 1.48 18.53
C GLN A 84 3.38 0.60 17.81
N SER A 85 2.97 -0.48 18.49
CA SER A 85 1.91 -1.35 17.98
C SER A 85 0.58 -0.59 17.86
N VAL A 86 -0.06 -0.74 16.70
CA VAL A 86 -1.35 -0.11 16.39
C VAL A 86 -2.46 -1.14 16.58
N GLY A 87 -2.91 -1.30 17.83
CA GLY A 87 -3.97 -2.24 18.17
C GLY A 87 -3.74 -3.68 17.68
N ASP A 88 -4.82 -4.46 17.56
CA ASP A 88 -4.77 -5.87 17.17
C ASP A 88 -5.07 -6.07 15.67
N VAL A 89 -4.21 -5.55 14.79
CA VAL A 89 -4.41 -5.66 13.33
C VAL A 89 -4.28 -7.10 12.83
N ILE A 90 -3.43 -7.91 13.44
CA ILE A 90 -3.10 -9.28 12.97
C ILE A 90 -4.32 -10.19 13.03
N ASN A 91 -5.16 -10.05 14.07
CA ASN A 91 -6.34 -10.91 14.24
C ASN A 91 -7.58 -10.40 13.50
N ARG A 92 -7.50 -9.26 12.79
CA ARG A 92 -8.65 -8.74 12.06
C ARG A 92 -8.84 -9.44 10.71
N SER A 93 -10.11 -9.57 10.34
CA SER A 93 -10.46 -10.01 9.00
C SER A 93 -10.06 -8.95 7.98
N HIS A 94 -9.61 -9.38 6.81
CA HIS A 94 -9.32 -8.48 5.68
C HIS A 94 -10.53 -7.61 5.26
N LYS A 95 -11.76 -8.02 5.57
CA LYS A 95 -12.98 -7.24 5.30
C LYS A 95 -13.31 -6.21 6.37
N ASP A 96 -12.58 -6.22 7.48
CA ASP A 96 -12.79 -5.38 8.64
C ASP A 96 -11.45 -4.75 9.08
N PRO A 97 -10.89 -3.85 8.25
CA PRO A 97 -9.63 -3.20 8.56
C PRO A 97 -9.72 -2.37 9.83
N LEU A 98 -8.61 -2.23 10.54
CA LEU A 98 -8.55 -1.29 11.65
C LEU A 98 -8.44 0.12 11.09
N ILE A 99 -9.42 0.98 11.38
CA ILE A 99 -9.40 2.38 10.97
C ILE A 99 -8.75 3.22 12.06
N VAL A 100 -7.74 3.99 11.70
CA VAL A 100 -6.97 4.85 12.59
C VAL A 100 -6.93 6.26 12.01
N TRP A 101 -7.21 7.26 12.84
CA TRP A 101 -7.19 8.65 12.41
C TRP A 101 -5.76 9.18 12.32
N TYR A 102 -5.55 10.23 11.53
CA TYR A 102 -4.24 10.87 11.31
C TYR A 102 -3.45 11.17 12.59
N ASP A 103 -4.10 11.68 13.64
CA ASP A 103 -3.42 12.01 14.89
C ASP A 103 -2.90 10.76 15.61
N ASP A 104 -3.67 9.67 15.61
CA ASP A 104 -3.25 8.41 16.20
C ASP A 104 -2.17 7.73 15.34
N TYR A 105 -2.28 7.79 14.02
CA TYR A 105 -1.26 7.33 13.08
C TYR A 105 0.11 7.96 13.41
N ASN A 106 0.15 9.29 13.57
CA ASN A 106 1.37 10.00 13.95
C ASN A 106 1.82 9.68 15.38
N ARG A 107 0.88 9.56 16.32
CA ARG A 107 1.19 9.23 17.72
C ARG A 107 1.86 7.88 17.87
N HIS A 108 1.50 6.91 17.03
CA HIS A 108 2.13 5.60 16.97
C HIS A 108 3.48 5.59 16.21
N GLY A 109 3.92 6.73 15.68
CA GLY A 109 5.18 6.85 14.92
C GLY A 109 5.11 6.18 13.55
N CYS A 110 3.91 6.05 12.98
CA CYS A 110 3.73 5.36 11.71
C CYS A 110 4.28 6.17 10.53
N HIS A 111 4.96 5.51 9.62
CA HIS A 111 5.52 6.09 8.42
C HIS A 111 5.59 5.05 7.30
N GLU A 112 5.39 5.51 6.07
CA GLU A 112 5.61 4.70 4.89
C GLU A 112 7.10 4.37 4.78
N VAL A 113 7.40 3.11 4.52
CA VAL A 113 8.77 2.65 4.25
C VAL A 113 8.92 2.44 2.76
N PRO A 114 9.99 2.99 2.15
CA PRO A 114 10.27 2.77 0.75
C PRO A 114 10.44 1.27 0.49
N GLU A 115 9.90 0.83 -0.64
CA GLU A 115 10.16 -0.50 -1.16
C GLU A 115 11.67 -0.74 -1.23
N LEU A 116 12.18 -1.77 -0.54
CA LEU A 116 13.55 -2.22 -0.71
C LEU A 116 13.67 -2.76 -2.13
N SER A 117 14.01 -1.90 -3.09
CA SER A 117 14.60 -2.34 -4.34
C SER A 117 15.91 -3.03 -3.98
N GLY A 118 15.90 -4.37 -3.95
CA GLY A 118 17.13 -5.13 -3.98
C GLY A 118 18.00 -4.66 -5.16
N PRO A 119 19.32 -4.79 -5.09
CA PRO A 119 20.17 -4.36 -6.19
C PRO A 119 19.77 -5.15 -7.44
N ASP A 120 19.77 -4.50 -8.60
CA ASP A 120 19.72 -5.16 -9.89
C ASP A 120 20.70 -6.35 -9.88
N ILE A 121 20.19 -7.59 -9.94
CA ILE A 121 20.98 -8.79 -10.25
C ILE A 121 20.47 -9.37 -11.56
#